data_AF-G5BB01-F1
#
_entry.id   AF-G5BB01-F1
#
_cell.length_a   1.000
_cell.length_b   1.000
_cell.length_c   1.000
_cell.angle_alpha   90.00
_cell.angle_beta   90.00
_cell.angle_gamma   90.00
#
_symmetry.space_group_name_H-M   'P 1'
#
loop_
_entity.id
_entity.type
_entity.pdbx_description
1 polymer ?
#
loop_
_entity_poly.entity_id
_entity_poly.type
_entity_poly.pdbx_seq_one_letter_code
_entity_poly.pdbx_strand_id
1 'polypeptide(L)'
;MEVQERTTKATVPPRGTGPCHKAGRSETSRWVLEAALSPKLRRGRGGRSGAPRPSGSARQGQGQDGQGDLQPKVHVSPSKKEALQHRDLLICQVTDFYPGSIEVRWFLNGQEQTAGVVSTNLMRNGDWTFQILVMLEMTPQQGDVYTCHVEHPSLDGPVTVEWKAQSDSARNKKLTGIGGFLLGLIFLAVGIFMHIRSKKGEDMVTSAVVQLLTLDSSLLKLGFRD
;
A
#
# COMPACT_ATOMS: atom_id res chain seq x y z
N MET A 1 -13.01 -51.61 32.21
CA MET A 1 -14.13 -50.90 32.86
C MET A 1 -13.49 -49.80 33.68
N GLU A 2 -13.40 -48.60 33.10
CA GLU A 2 -12.74 -47.45 33.71
C GLU A 2 -13.80 -46.57 34.40
N VAL A 3 -13.46 -46.11 35.60
CA VAL A 3 -14.36 -45.56 36.61
C VAL A 3 -14.88 -44.18 36.19
N GLN A 4 -16.20 -43.98 36.33
CA GLN A 4 -16.92 -42.73 36.02
C GLN A 4 -16.43 -41.55 36.87
N GLU A 5 -16.08 -40.45 36.19
CA GLU A 5 -16.09 -39.09 36.71
C GLU A 5 -17.49 -38.68 37.16
N ARG A 6 -17.59 -38.09 38.36
CA ARG A 6 -18.75 -37.29 38.74
C ARG A 6 -18.37 -36.27 39.81
N THR A 7 -18.83 -35.02 39.59
CA THR A 7 -19.26 -34.01 40.60
C THR A 7 -18.36 -32.77 40.63
N THR A 8 -18.79 -31.53 40.38
CA THR A 8 -20.08 -30.92 39.98
C THR A 8 -19.82 -29.51 39.49
N LYS A 9 -20.55 -29.10 38.47
CA LYS A 9 -20.63 -27.76 37.88
C LYS A 9 -21.39 -26.81 38.82
N ALA A 10 -20.82 -25.64 39.14
CA ALA A 10 -21.56 -24.54 39.75
C ALA A 10 -21.73 -23.40 38.72
N THR A 11 -22.99 -23.17 38.35
CA THR A 11 -23.53 -21.99 37.65
C THR A 11 -24.67 -21.54 38.60
N VAL A 12 -24.98 -20.26 38.88
CA VAL A 12 -25.58 -19.18 38.05
C VAL A 12 -25.58 -17.85 38.89
N PRO A 13 -26.18 -16.69 38.47
CA PRO A 13 -25.58 -15.34 38.50
C PRO A 13 -26.46 -14.33 39.33
N PRO A 14 -26.79 -13.13 38.82
CA PRO A 14 -26.12 -11.83 38.88
C PRO A 14 -26.78 -10.85 39.88
N ARG A 15 -26.16 -9.69 40.14
CA ARG A 15 -26.75 -8.39 40.59
C ARG A 15 -25.60 -7.52 41.15
N GLY A 16 -25.47 -6.22 40.89
CA GLY A 16 -26.28 -5.27 40.13
C GLY A 16 -25.58 -3.90 40.09
N THR A 17 -25.83 -3.17 39.01
CA THR A 17 -26.10 -1.73 38.89
C THR A 17 -25.72 -0.77 40.05
N GLY A 18 -24.77 0.12 39.79
CA GLY A 18 -24.53 1.37 40.54
C GLY A 18 -23.36 2.20 39.97
N PRO A 19 -23.40 3.56 39.98
CA PRO A 19 -22.68 4.41 39.01
C PRO A 19 -21.20 4.70 39.37
N CYS A 20 -20.32 4.64 38.36
CA CYS A 20 -18.99 5.26 38.40
C CYS A 20 -19.12 6.79 38.31
N HIS A 21 -19.14 7.46 39.46
CA HIS A 21 -18.94 8.90 39.51
C HIS A 21 -17.47 9.24 39.20
N LYS A 22 -17.33 10.13 38.21
CA LYS A 22 -16.10 10.67 37.63
C LYS A 22 -15.12 11.18 38.68
N ALA A 23 -13.83 10.92 38.44
CA ALA A 23 -12.75 11.84 38.81
C ALA A 23 -11.74 11.92 37.66
N GLY A 24 -12.11 12.64 36.60
CA GLY A 24 -11.15 13.16 35.64
C GLY A 24 -10.44 14.35 36.28
N ARG A 25 -9.16 14.22 36.60
CA ARG A 25 -8.29 15.36 36.89
C ARG A 25 -7.51 15.68 35.62
N SER A 26 -7.96 16.74 34.95
CA SER A 26 -7.35 17.32 33.76
C SER A 26 -5.95 17.85 34.06
N GLU A 27 -4.92 17.23 33.52
CA GLU A 27 -3.54 17.76 33.47
C GLU A 27 -3.36 18.77 32.32
N THR A 28 -4.26 19.75 32.20
CA THR A 28 -4.22 20.76 31.13
C THR A 28 -4.20 22.21 31.62
N SER A 29 -3.80 22.46 32.88
CA SER A 29 -3.83 23.83 33.43
C SER A 29 -2.56 24.26 34.18
N ARG A 30 -1.48 23.47 34.15
CA ARG A 30 -0.26 23.79 34.91
C ARG A 30 0.70 24.76 34.20
N TRP A 31 0.49 25.05 32.92
CA TRP A 31 1.37 25.94 32.14
C TRP A 31 0.87 27.39 31.98
N VAL A 32 -0.29 27.75 32.56
CA VAL A 32 -0.90 29.08 32.33
C VAL A 32 -0.79 30.03 33.53
N LEU A 33 -0.43 29.57 34.74
CA LEU A 33 -0.44 30.40 35.95
C LEU A 33 0.95 30.78 36.52
N GLU A 34 2.06 30.32 35.93
CA GLU A 34 3.42 30.58 36.44
C GLU A 34 4.08 31.83 35.81
N ALA A 35 3.30 32.82 35.36
CA ALA A 35 3.81 34.00 34.65
C ALA A 35 3.51 35.36 35.32
N ALA A 36 2.90 35.38 36.52
CA ALA A 36 2.37 36.63 37.07
C ALA A 36 2.73 36.91 38.53
N LEU A 37 4.01 36.77 38.93
CA LEU A 37 4.49 37.33 40.21
C LEU A 37 5.92 37.87 40.06
N SER A 38 6.03 39.10 39.55
CA SER A 38 7.23 39.94 39.72
C SER A 38 7.16 40.70 41.04
N PRO A 39 8.13 40.56 41.97
CA PRO A 39 8.43 41.59 42.95
C PRO A 39 9.53 42.49 42.40
N LYS A 40 9.15 43.74 42.08
CA LYS A 40 10.07 44.86 41.92
C LYS A 40 10.88 45.04 43.20
N LEU A 41 12.19 44.78 43.16
CA LEU A 41 13.13 45.29 44.17
C LEU A 41 14.06 46.36 43.58
N ARG A 42 14.22 47.43 44.36
CA ARG A 42 14.89 48.69 44.03
C ARG A 42 16.42 48.60 44.06
N ARG A 43 17.04 49.30 43.10
CA ARG A 43 18.09 50.34 43.22
C ARG A 43 19.40 50.03 44.00
N GLY A 44 20.52 50.04 43.27
CA GLY A 44 21.88 50.35 43.75
C GLY A 44 22.93 50.22 42.62
N ARG A 45 23.26 51.31 41.91
CA ARG A 45 24.53 52.09 41.99
C ARG A 45 25.82 51.31 41.68
N GLY A 46 26.30 51.48 40.44
CA GLY A 46 27.68 51.90 40.10
C GLY A 46 28.81 50.87 40.15
N GLY A 47 29.52 50.72 39.03
CA GLY A 47 30.96 50.48 39.05
C GLY A 47 31.54 49.48 38.03
N ARG A 48 32.37 50.03 37.14
CA ARG A 48 33.52 49.42 36.44
C ARG A 48 33.29 48.38 35.34
N SER A 49 33.36 48.93 34.12
CA SER A 49 34.16 48.46 32.99
C SER A 49 35.24 47.42 33.31
N GLY A 50 35.07 46.24 32.72
CA GLY A 50 36.09 45.21 32.56
C GLY A 50 35.58 44.19 31.54
N ALA A 51 35.90 44.39 30.26
CA ALA A 51 35.62 43.42 29.22
C ALA A 51 36.57 42.22 29.35
N PRO A 52 36.08 40.97 29.48
CA PRO A 52 36.93 39.80 29.39
C PRO A 52 37.26 39.51 27.92
N ARG A 53 38.54 39.24 27.64
CA ARG A 53 39.02 38.67 26.37
C ARG A 53 38.27 37.38 26.04
N PRO A 54 37.85 37.12 24.78
CA PRO A 54 37.48 35.78 24.38
C PRO A 54 38.77 34.96 24.22
N SER A 55 39.10 34.22 25.28
CA SER A 55 40.08 33.14 25.23
C SER A 55 39.48 32.02 24.37
N GLY A 56 40.14 31.68 23.27
CA GLY A 56 39.79 30.52 22.46
C GLY A 56 39.88 29.23 23.28
N SER A 57 38.78 28.50 23.35
CA SER A 57 38.64 27.10 23.79
C SER A 57 37.15 26.77 23.63
N ALA A 58 36.68 25.69 23.03
CA ALA A 58 37.33 24.51 22.49
C ALA A 58 36.50 24.11 21.27
N ARG A 59 37.18 23.54 20.27
CA ARG A 59 36.54 22.71 19.26
C ARG A 59 35.98 21.50 19.99
N GLN A 60 34.75 21.61 20.49
CA GLN A 60 34.03 20.46 21.03
C GLN A 60 33.55 19.67 19.82
N GLY A 61 34.44 18.82 19.31
CA GLY A 61 34.05 17.70 18.47
C GLY A 61 33.16 16.80 19.32
N GLN A 62 31.85 17.02 19.23
CA GLN A 62 30.91 15.99 19.62
C GLN A 62 31.15 14.83 18.67
N GLY A 63 31.46 13.66 19.24
CA GLY A 63 31.59 12.41 18.51
C GLY A 63 30.33 12.22 17.68
N GLN A 64 30.48 12.35 16.37
CA GLN A 64 29.57 11.72 15.44
C GLN A 64 29.79 10.22 15.64
N ASP A 65 28.84 9.58 16.31
CA ASP A 65 28.55 8.20 15.98
C ASP A 65 28.41 8.17 14.46
N GLY A 66 29.35 7.51 13.78
CA GLY A 66 29.54 7.56 12.32
C GLY A 66 28.43 6.84 11.54
N GLN A 67 27.20 6.89 12.02
CA GLN A 67 26.03 6.30 11.42
C GLN A 67 25.25 7.41 10.73
N GLY A 68 25.34 7.48 9.40
CA GLY A 68 24.54 8.41 8.62
C GLY A 68 23.04 8.13 8.76
N ASP A 69 22.23 9.19 8.61
CA ASP A 69 20.79 9.08 8.63
C ASP A 69 20.29 8.25 7.42
N LEU A 70 19.38 7.30 7.66
CA LEU A 70 18.83 6.42 6.63
C LEU A 70 17.37 6.78 6.35
N GLN A 71 17.03 6.85 5.06
CA GLN A 71 15.68 7.24 4.60
C GLN A 71 14.69 6.09 4.69
N PRO A 72 13.48 6.34 5.23
CA PRO A 72 12.45 5.32 5.32
C PRO A 72 11.92 4.91 3.95
N LYS A 73 11.69 3.61 3.80
CA LYS A 73 10.93 3.06 2.69
C LYS A 73 9.48 2.87 3.11
N VAL A 74 8.55 3.53 2.40
CA VAL A 74 7.13 3.54 2.71
C VAL A 74 6.36 2.69 1.70
N HIS A 75 5.51 1.79 2.20
CA HIS A 75 4.64 0.94 1.37
C HIS A 75 3.24 0.87 1.97
N VAL A 76 2.22 1.14 1.15
CA VAL A 76 0.82 1.09 1.56
C VAL A 76 0.11 -0.06 0.86
N SER A 77 -0.55 -0.92 1.63
CA SER A 77 -1.31 -2.04 1.08
C SER A 77 -2.53 -2.41 1.92
N PRO A 78 -3.63 -2.86 1.29
CA PRO A 78 -4.75 -3.43 2.01
C PRO A 78 -4.35 -4.78 2.60
N SER A 79 -4.82 -5.08 3.81
CA SER A 79 -4.59 -6.36 4.45
C SER A 79 -5.36 -7.45 3.72
N LYS A 80 -4.73 -8.61 3.53
CA LYS A 80 -5.37 -9.80 2.95
C LYS A 80 -6.01 -10.60 4.10
N LYS A 81 -7.17 -10.20 4.63
CA LYS A 81 -7.91 -11.00 5.63
C LYS A 81 -9.42 -11.00 5.41
N GLU A 82 -10.02 -12.07 5.92
CA GLU A 82 -11.27 -12.74 5.51
C GLU A 82 -12.52 -11.85 5.43
N ALA A 83 -13.36 -12.20 4.44
CA ALA A 83 -14.62 -11.59 4.04
C ALA A 83 -15.76 -11.60 5.10
N LEU A 84 -15.45 -11.73 6.39
CA LEU A 84 -16.42 -11.88 7.47
C LEU A 84 -16.58 -10.65 8.37
N GLN A 85 -15.72 -9.64 8.25
CA GLN A 85 -15.94 -8.33 8.87
C GLN A 85 -15.99 -7.26 7.77
N HIS A 86 -17.04 -6.43 7.79
CA HIS A 86 -17.33 -5.37 6.82
C HIS A 86 -16.34 -4.18 6.89
N ARG A 87 -15.12 -4.42 7.36
CA ARG A 87 -14.09 -3.41 7.59
C ARG A 87 -12.79 -3.90 6.99
N ASP A 88 -12.31 -3.15 6.03
CA ASP A 88 -11.02 -3.39 5.41
C ASP A 88 -9.93 -2.71 6.25
N LEU A 89 -8.77 -3.35 6.33
CA LEU A 89 -7.63 -2.81 7.07
C LEU A 89 -6.60 -2.34 6.05
N LEU A 90 -6.19 -1.07 6.14
CA LEU A 90 -5.11 -0.51 5.34
C LEU A 90 -3.82 -0.47 6.17
N ILE A 91 -2.70 -0.88 5.60
CA ILE A 91 -1.43 -1.01 6.31
C ILE A 91 -0.41 -0.10 5.63
N CYS A 92 0.17 0.83 6.40
CA CYS A 92 1.35 1.59 6.02
C CYS A 92 2.57 0.99 6.71
N GLN A 93 3.43 0.36 5.92
CA GLN A 93 4.68 -0.25 6.36
C GLN A 93 5.82 0.71 6.06
N VAL A 94 6.57 1.06 7.11
CA VAL A 94 7.75 1.93 7.01
C VAL A 94 8.97 1.16 7.50
N THR A 95 9.97 0.96 6.64
CA THR A 95 11.16 0.14 6.91
C THR A 95 12.47 0.87 6.62
N ASP A 96 13.58 0.28 7.06
CA ASP A 96 14.95 0.62 6.66
C ASP A 96 15.39 2.05 7.04
N PHE A 97 14.85 2.61 8.14
CA PHE A 97 15.17 3.98 8.58
C PHE A 97 16.01 4.05 9.86
N TYR A 98 16.73 5.17 10.00
CA TYR A 98 17.51 5.52 11.18
C TYR A 98 17.68 7.06 11.23
N PRO A 99 17.54 7.73 12.39
CA PRO A 99 17.28 7.20 13.74
C PRO A 99 15.84 6.72 13.96
N GLY A 100 15.54 6.12 15.12
CA GLY A 100 14.19 5.61 15.43
C GLY A 100 13.10 6.68 15.65
N SER A 101 13.45 7.96 15.51
CA SER A 101 12.51 9.09 15.65
C SER A 101 11.72 9.26 14.36
N ILE A 102 10.47 8.82 14.35
CA ILE A 102 9.59 8.89 13.19
C ILE A 102 8.16 9.26 13.60
N GLU A 103 7.48 10.01 12.75
CA GLU A 103 6.06 10.31 12.90
C GLU A 103 5.30 9.82 11.67
N VAL A 104 4.25 9.03 11.90
CA VAL A 104 3.43 8.43 10.83
C VAL A 104 1.97 8.72 11.11
N ARG A 105 1.31 9.39 10.16
CA ARG A 105 -0.09 9.83 10.26
C ARG A 105 -0.90 9.35 9.08
N TRP A 106 -2.19 9.11 9.32
CA TRP A 106 -3.14 8.76 8.27
C TRP A 106 -3.99 9.97 7.92
N PHE A 107 -4.29 10.13 6.64
CA PHE A 107 -5.23 11.13 6.15
C PHE A 107 -6.26 10.48 5.25
N LEU A 108 -7.52 10.87 5.39
CA LEU A 108 -8.61 10.52 4.49
C LEU A 108 -9.08 11.79 3.79
N ASN A 109 -8.94 11.85 2.46
CA ASN A 109 -9.34 13.01 1.65
C ASN A 109 -8.78 14.35 2.18
N GLY A 110 -7.55 14.32 2.72
CA GLY A 110 -6.85 15.47 3.30
C GLY A 110 -7.16 15.77 4.78
N GLN A 111 -8.05 15.01 5.42
CA GLN A 111 -8.31 15.13 6.87
C GLN A 111 -7.54 14.09 7.66
N GLU A 112 -6.87 14.51 8.73
CA GLU A 112 -6.12 13.60 9.61
C GLU A 112 -7.07 12.63 10.32
N GLN A 113 -6.75 11.35 10.21
CA GLN A 113 -7.53 10.25 10.76
C GLN A 113 -6.80 9.66 11.96
N THR A 114 -7.45 9.68 13.11
CA THR A 114 -6.94 9.06 14.36
C THR A 114 -7.82 7.91 14.83
N ALA A 115 -9.10 7.88 14.45
CA ALA A 115 -9.99 6.78 14.80
C ALA A 115 -9.70 5.54 13.94
N GLY A 116 -9.56 4.39 14.59
CA GLY A 116 -9.23 3.12 13.92
C GLY A 116 -7.75 2.99 13.54
N VAL A 117 -6.89 3.94 13.93
CA VAL A 117 -5.44 3.86 13.71
C VAL A 117 -4.79 3.06 14.83
N VAL A 118 -3.99 2.07 14.45
CA VAL A 118 -3.21 1.22 15.35
C VAL A 118 -1.77 1.14 14.85
N SER A 119 -0.84 1.72 15.60
CA SER A 119 0.60 1.61 15.33
C SER A 119 1.20 0.44 16.11
N THR A 120 2.07 -0.33 15.47
CA THR A 120 2.93 -1.30 16.17
C THR A 120 4.02 -0.56 16.94
N ASN A 121 4.61 -1.21 17.94
CA ASN A 121 5.84 -0.71 18.53
C ASN A 121 6.95 -0.63 17.49
N LEU A 122 7.89 0.29 17.69
CA LEU A 122 9.09 0.41 16.87
C LEU A 122 9.94 -0.85 17.00
N MET A 123 10.16 -1.57 15.89
CA MET A 123 10.96 -2.78 15.86
C MET A 123 12.34 -2.44 15.32
N ARG A 124 13.39 -2.79 16.06
CA ARG A 124 14.77 -2.68 15.60
C ARG A 124 15.13 -3.92 14.76
N ASN A 125 15.69 -3.69 13.59
CA ASN A 125 16.18 -4.73 12.71
C ASN A 125 17.64 -5.13 13.07
N GLY A 126 18.12 -6.26 12.56
CA GLY A 126 19.46 -6.76 12.86
C GLY A 126 20.62 -5.93 12.29
N ASP A 127 20.32 -4.95 11.44
CA ASP A 127 21.24 -4.09 10.69
C ASP A 127 21.22 -2.63 11.19
N TRP A 128 20.83 -2.40 12.44
CA TRP A 128 20.72 -1.08 13.09
C TRP A 128 19.57 -0.19 12.62
N THR A 129 18.82 -0.58 11.60
CA THR A 129 17.64 0.13 11.13
C THR A 129 16.40 -0.16 11.99
N PHE A 130 15.35 0.61 11.78
CA PHE A 130 14.05 0.41 12.41
C PHE A 130 12.95 0.19 11.39
N GLN A 131 11.85 -0.42 11.87
CA GLN A 131 10.62 -0.58 11.12
C GLN A 131 9.41 -0.35 12.02
N ILE A 132 8.32 0.14 11.44
CA ILE A 132 7.03 0.36 12.09
C ILE A 132 5.88 0.07 11.11
N LEU A 133 4.80 -0.51 11.60
CA LEU A 133 3.55 -0.70 10.86
C LEU A 133 2.47 0.19 11.49
N VAL A 134 1.78 0.97 10.66
CA VAL A 134 0.61 1.74 11.08
C VAL A 134 -0.60 1.28 10.29
N MET A 135 -1.56 0.69 11.01
CA MET A 135 -2.77 0.11 10.45
C MET A 135 -3.93 1.07 10.63
N LEU A 136 -4.83 1.12 9.66
CA LEU A 136 -6.05 1.92 9.69
C LEU A 136 -7.24 1.02 9.35
N GLU A 137 -8.17 0.87 10.30
CA GLU A 137 -9.46 0.23 10.08
C GLU A 137 -10.39 1.18 9.31
N MET A 138 -10.90 0.76 8.15
CA MET A 138 -11.68 1.61 7.27
C MET A 138 -12.77 0.82 6.51
N THR A 139 -13.68 1.56 5.87
CA THR A 139 -14.70 1.01 4.97
C THR A 139 -14.57 1.76 3.64
N PRO A 140 -13.88 1.19 2.63
CA PRO A 140 -13.46 1.94 1.47
C PRO A 140 -14.66 2.32 0.61
N GLN A 141 -14.89 3.62 0.44
CA GLN A 141 -15.90 4.11 -0.50
C GLN A 141 -15.26 4.47 -1.83
N GLN A 142 -16.04 4.38 -2.91
CA GLN A 142 -15.55 4.73 -4.23
C GLN A 142 -15.16 6.22 -4.26
N GLY A 143 -13.89 6.47 -4.60
CA GLY A 143 -13.34 7.84 -4.66
C GLY A 143 -12.58 8.26 -3.40
N ASP A 144 -12.61 7.47 -2.33
CA ASP A 144 -11.78 7.75 -1.16
C ASP A 144 -10.28 7.65 -1.48
N VAL A 145 -9.54 8.65 -1.02
CA VAL A 145 -8.09 8.72 -1.09
C VAL A 145 -7.53 8.69 0.33
N TYR A 146 -6.90 7.57 0.67
CA TYR A 146 -6.19 7.37 1.92
C TYR A 146 -4.72 7.73 1.70
N THR A 147 -4.14 8.52 2.59
CA THR A 147 -2.75 8.97 2.47
C THR A 147 -1.99 8.64 3.75
N CYS A 148 -0.89 7.90 3.62
CA CYS A 148 0.06 7.72 4.70
C CYS A 148 1.10 8.84 4.63
N HIS A 149 1.19 9.65 5.69
CA HIS A 149 2.08 10.78 5.82
C HIS A 149 3.21 10.41 6.79
N VAL A 150 4.45 10.47 6.33
CA VAL A 150 5.63 10.05 7.08
C VAL A 150 6.61 11.21 7.21
N GLU A 151 6.94 11.56 8.45
CA GLU A 151 7.98 12.53 8.78
C GLU A 151 9.14 11.82 9.46
N HIS A 152 10.34 12.11 8.98
CA HIS A 152 11.56 11.51 9.50
C HIS A 152 12.74 12.47 9.31
N PRO A 153 13.69 12.59 10.27
CA PRO A 153 14.80 13.56 10.21
C PRO A 153 15.71 13.43 8.98
N SER A 154 15.79 12.24 8.39
CA SER A 154 16.61 11.98 7.21
C SER A 154 15.98 12.45 5.89
N LEU A 155 14.73 12.91 5.92
CA LEU A 155 14.00 13.42 4.76
C LEU A 155 14.01 14.96 4.79
N ASP A 156 14.16 15.58 3.61
CA ASP A 156 14.07 17.05 3.46
C ASP A 156 12.64 17.59 3.68
N GLY A 157 11.65 16.70 3.75
CA GLY A 157 10.24 17.02 3.97
C GLY A 157 9.40 15.75 4.15
N PRO A 158 8.10 15.90 4.45
CA PRO A 158 7.21 14.76 4.65
C PRO A 158 7.01 13.97 3.36
N VAL A 159 6.99 12.64 3.48
CA VAL A 159 6.66 11.71 2.40
C VAL A 159 5.20 11.30 2.53
N THR A 160 4.43 11.50 1.46
CA THR A 160 3.02 11.09 1.38
C THR A 160 2.83 9.99 0.36
N VAL A 161 2.26 8.86 0.78
CA VAL A 161 1.90 7.75 -0.10
C VAL A 161 0.38 7.61 -0.15
N GLU A 162 -0.19 7.82 -1.33
CA GLU A 162 -1.62 7.71 -1.57
C GLU A 162 -2.04 6.28 -1.91
N TRP A 163 -3.20 5.87 -1.39
CA TRP A 163 -3.90 4.65 -1.75
C TRP A 163 -5.36 5.01 -2.06
N LYS A 164 -5.83 4.57 -3.22
CA LYS A 164 -7.20 4.82 -3.69
C LYS A 164 -8.02 3.55 -3.60
N ALA A 165 -9.25 3.68 -3.08
CA ALA A 165 -10.21 2.59 -3.10
C ALA A 165 -10.56 2.23 -4.55
N GLN A 166 -9.93 1.18 -5.08
CA GLN A 166 -10.27 0.62 -6.38
C GLN A 166 -11.41 -0.38 -6.21
N SER A 167 -12.46 -0.26 -7.04
CA SER A 167 -13.51 -1.28 -7.12
C SER A 167 -12.88 -2.66 -7.37
N ASP A 168 -13.25 -3.67 -6.58
CA ASP A 168 -12.82 -5.07 -6.76
C ASP A 168 -13.02 -5.57 -8.20
N SER A 169 -13.99 -4.98 -8.91
CA SER A 169 -14.24 -5.25 -10.32
C SER A 169 -13.05 -4.93 -11.23
N ALA A 170 -12.17 -3.99 -10.88
CA ALA A 170 -11.03 -3.58 -11.72
C ALA A 170 -9.80 -4.49 -11.55
N ARG A 171 -9.58 -5.07 -10.37
CA ARG A 171 -8.46 -6.00 -10.11
C ARG A 171 -8.65 -7.33 -10.83
N ASN A 172 -9.90 -7.77 -10.98
CA ASN A 172 -10.23 -9.10 -11.48
C ASN A 172 -10.40 -9.15 -13.01
N LYS A 173 -10.36 -8.00 -13.70
CA LYS A 173 -10.56 -7.91 -15.16
C LYS A 173 -9.31 -8.12 -16.01
N LYS A 174 -8.11 -8.19 -15.41
CA LYS A 174 -6.86 -8.39 -16.18
C LYS A 174 -6.50 -9.87 -16.44
N LEU A 175 -7.33 -10.83 -16.01
CA LEU A 175 -7.05 -12.25 -16.23
C LEU A 175 -7.76 -12.85 -17.45
N THR A 176 -8.81 -12.20 -17.99
CA THR A 176 -9.59 -12.71 -19.13
C THR A 176 -9.12 -12.16 -20.49
N GLY A 177 -8.13 -11.26 -20.53
CA GLY A 177 -7.68 -10.65 -21.78
C GLY A 177 -6.77 -11.55 -22.64
N ILE A 178 -5.99 -12.43 -22.00
CA ILE A 178 -4.96 -13.22 -22.69
C ILE A 178 -5.53 -14.54 -23.23
N GLY A 179 -6.49 -15.16 -22.52
CA GLY A 179 -7.11 -16.42 -22.96
C GLY A 179 -7.96 -16.27 -24.23
N GLY A 180 -8.72 -15.18 -24.35
CA GLY A 180 -9.55 -14.92 -25.53
C GLY A 180 -8.73 -14.57 -26.79
N PHE A 181 -7.60 -13.88 -26.61
CA PHE A 181 -6.74 -13.47 -27.73
C PHE A 181 -6.06 -14.66 -28.41
N LEU A 182 -5.54 -15.63 -27.63
CA LEU A 182 -4.90 -16.82 -28.19
C LEU A 182 -5.89 -17.71 -28.96
N LEU A 183 -7.10 -17.91 -28.42
CA LEU A 183 -8.14 -18.66 -29.11
C LEU A 183 -8.57 -17.95 -30.41
N GLY A 184 -8.72 -16.61 -30.39
CA GLY A 184 -9.05 -15.82 -31.58
C GLY A 184 -8.02 -15.92 -32.70
N LEU A 185 -6.72 -15.87 -32.39
CA LEU A 185 -5.64 -16.01 -33.38
C LEU A 185 -5.63 -17.39 -34.05
N ILE A 186 -5.89 -18.46 -33.29
CA ILE A 186 -5.93 -19.83 -33.81
C ILE A 186 -7.10 -19.98 -34.80
N PHE A 187 -8.30 -19.52 -34.44
CA PHE A 187 -9.46 -19.57 -35.34
C PHE A 187 -9.25 -18.73 -36.61
N LEU A 188 -8.63 -17.55 -36.49
CA LEU A 188 -8.31 -16.71 -37.65
C LEU A 188 -7.32 -17.40 -38.59
N ALA A 189 -6.25 -18.01 -38.05
CA ALA A 189 -5.26 -18.73 -38.84
C ALA A 189 -5.88 -19.94 -39.58
N VAL A 190 -6.71 -20.74 -38.89
CA VAL A 190 -7.42 -21.87 -39.50
C VAL A 190 -8.43 -21.41 -40.55
N GLY A 191 -9.19 -20.36 -40.27
CA GLY A 191 -10.16 -19.77 -41.21
C GLY A 191 -9.50 -19.25 -42.48
N ILE A 192 -8.39 -18.50 -42.35
CA ILE A 192 -7.59 -18.03 -43.49
C ILE A 192 -7.01 -19.21 -44.27
N PHE A 193 -6.46 -20.21 -43.57
CA PHE A 193 -5.90 -21.39 -44.22
C PHE A 193 -6.96 -22.15 -45.04
N MET A 194 -8.16 -22.34 -44.49
CA MET A 194 -9.27 -22.98 -45.19
C MET A 194 -9.79 -22.11 -46.35
N HIS A 195 -9.83 -20.78 -46.20
CA HIS A 195 -10.25 -19.87 -47.27
C HIS A 195 -9.26 -19.85 -48.44
N ILE A 196 -7.96 -19.88 -48.15
CA ILE A 196 -6.90 -20.00 -49.17
C ILE A 196 -6.95 -21.37 -49.86
N ARG A 197 -7.22 -22.45 -49.10
CA ARG A 197 -7.45 -23.79 -49.66
C ARG A 197 -8.69 -23.86 -50.54
N SER A 198 -9.78 -23.17 -50.17
CA SER A 198 -11.03 -23.11 -50.94
C SER A 198 -10.85 -22.40 -52.28
N LYS A 199 -10.07 -21.30 -52.32
CA LYS A 199 -9.75 -20.61 -53.57
C LYS A 199 -8.85 -21.43 -54.50
N LYS A 200 -7.95 -22.23 -53.95
CA LYS A 200 -7.17 -23.21 -54.73
C LYS A 200 -7.99 -24.42 -55.22
N GLY A 201 -9.20 -24.64 -54.69
CA GLY A 201 -10.13 -25.65 -55.17
C GLY A 201 -10.82 -25.26 -56.47
N GLU A 202 -10.98 -23.97 -56.75
CA GLU A 202 -11.58 -23.48 -57.99
C GLU A 202 -10.53 -23.34 -59.10
N ASP A 203 -9.29 -22.96 -58.78
CA ASP A 203 -8.22 -22.84 -59.78
C ASP A 203 -7.71 -24.19 -60.30
N MET A 204 -7.71 -25.25 -59.47
CA MET A 204 -7.25 -26.58 -59.88
C MET A 204 -8.32 -27.36 -60.66
N VAL A 205 -9.59 -27.22 -60.31
CA VAL A 205 -10.71 -27.85 -61.06
C VAL A 205 -10.88 -27.15 -62.40
N THR A 206 -10.80 -25.81 -62.46
CA THR A 206 -10.91 -25.08 -63.73
C THR A 206 -9.71 -25.37 -64.64
N SER A 207 -8.48 -25.44 -64.11
CA SER A 207 -7.30 -25.84 -64.91
C SER A 207 -7.37 -27.30 -65.39
N ALA A 208 -7.86 -28.23 -64.56
CA ALA A 208 -8.00 -29.63 -64.96
C ALA A 208 -9.13 -29.85 -65.99
N VAL A 209 -10.26 -29.16 -65.85
CA VAL A 209 -11.37 -29.21 -66.82
C VAL A 209 -10.97 -28.57 -68.15
N VAL A 210 -10.28 -27.42 -68.13
CA VAL A 210 -9.75 -26.80 -69.36
C VAL A 210 -8.72 -27.70 -70.03
N GLN A 211 -7.83 -28.35 -69.28
CA GLN A 211 -6.88 -29.32 -69.85
C GLN A 211 -7.59 -30.55 -70.46
N LEU A 212 -8.62 -31.10 -69.81
CA LEU A 212 -9.42 -32.20 -70.37
C LEU A 212 -10.15 -31.80 -71.66
N LEU A 213 -10.76 -30.62 -71.71
CA LEU A 213 -11.47 -30.12 -72.90
C LEU A 213 -10.51 -29.81 -74.06
N THR A 214 -9.29 -29.35 -73.78
CA THR A 214 -8.27 -29.14 -74.83
C THR A 214 -7.66 -30.43 -75.38
N LEU A 215 -7.58 -31.49 -74.57
CA LEU A 215 -7.14 -32.82 -74.99
C LEU A 215 -8.19 -33.51 -75.89
N ASP A 216 -9.46 -33.38 -75.55
CA ASP A 216 -10.58 -33.91 -76.35
C ASP A 216 -10.67 -33.25 -77.74
N SER A 217 -10.51 -31.92 -77.78
CA SER A 217 -10.51 -31.14 -79.04
C SER A 217 -9.27 -31.42 -79.93
N SER A 218 -8.14 -31.80 -79.33
CA SER A 218 -6.91 -32.19 -80.05
C SER A 218 -6.98 -33.63 -80.59
N LEU A 219 -7.64 -34.55 -79.85
CA LEU A 219 -7.94 -35.91 -80.30
C LEU A 219 -8.93 -35.92 -81.48
N LEU A 220 -9.95 -35.06 -81.45
CA LEU A 220 -10.90 -34.86 -82.57
C LEU A 220 -10.23 -34.33 -83.86
N LYS A 221 -9.13 -33.57 -83.75
CA LYS A 221 -8.36 -33.09 -84.91
C LYS A 221 -7.39 -34.12 -85.50
N LEU A 222 -6.99 -35.12 -84.72
CA LEU A 222 -6.12 -36.21 -85.19
C LEU A 222 -6.89 -37.37 -85.84
N GLY A 223 -8.18 -37.53 -85.53
CA GLY A 223 -9.07 -38.52 -86.17
C GLY A 223 -9.69 -38.08 -87.50
N PHE A 224 -9.31 -36.92 -88.05
CA PHE A 224 -9.90 -36.34 -89.28
C PHE A 224 -8.86 -36.05 -90.37
N ARG A 225 -7.69 -36.70 -90.31
CA ARG A 225 -6.65 -36.60 -91.34
C ARG A 225 -6.19 -37.99 -91.79
N ASP A 226 -7.14 -38.76 -92.29
CA ASP A 226 -6.92 -39.78 -93.33
C ASP A 226 -7.14 -39.15 -94.71
#